data_AF-G3VZH0-F1
#
_entry.id   AF-G3VZH0-F1
#
_cell.length_a   1.000
_cell.length_b   1.000
_cell.length_c   1.000
_cell.angle_alpha   90.00
_cell.angle_beta   90.00
_cell.angle_gamma   90.00
#
_symmetry.space_group_name_H-M   'P 1'
#
loop_
_entity.id
_entity.type
_entity.pdbx_description
1 polymer ?
#
loop_
_entity_poly.entity_id
_entity_poly.type
_entity_poly.pdbx_seq_one_letter_code
_entity_poly.pdbx_strand_id
1 'polypeptide(L)'
;MSPNDFINRYLNIFGDCQPNPETVELLGSVVDQTKDGLISFQEFTAFESVLCAPDATFVVAFQLFDKAGEGEVAFEDVKRVFERTTIHQHIPFNWNSEFVQLHFGKDRKRRLPYTEFTQFLLEIQLEHAKQAFMQRDAARSGRVTAMDFRDIMVTIRPHILTPFVEESLVAAAGGATAHQVSFSYFNGFNSLLNNMEIIRKIYKTLAGSRKDVEVTREEFALAAQKFGQITPMEVDILFQLADLYEPRGYAGIWGVPWDLGGYPAGALQISRDPRPLVLHVAESAYRFALGSVAGAVGATAVYPIDLVKTRMQNQRSTGSLVGELMYKNSFDCFKKVLRYEGFFGLYRGLLPQLLGVAPEKAIKLTVNDFIRDKFEHKDGSIPLLGEIIAGGCAGGSQVIFTNPLEIVKIRLQVAGEITTGPRVSALSVLRDLGFFGIYKVTLGLGQRGCSRHPAGRG
;
A
#
# COMPACT_ATOMS: atom_id res chain seq x y z
N MET A 1 36.92 -3.47 7.35
CA MET A 1 36.31 -3.85 8.64
C MET A 1 36.46 -5.35 8.80
N SER A 2 36.75 -5.87 10.00
CA SER A 2 36.69 -7.32 10.20
C SER A 2 35.23 -7.79 10.25
N PRO A 3 34.94 -9.09 9.97
CA PRO A 3 33.60 -9.66 10.16
C PRO A 3 33.05 -9.41 11.57
N ASN A 4 33.92 -9.44 12.58
CA ASN A 4 33.57 -9.16 13.97
C ASN A 4 33.15 -7.69 14.18
N ASP A 5 33.85 -6.73 13.56
CA ASP A 5 33.49 -5.32 13.63
C ASP A 5 32.12 -5.06 12.99
N PHE A 6 31.84 -5.72 11.86
CA PHE A 6 30.57 -5.55 11.17
C PHE A 6 29.40 -6.21 11.93
N ILE A 7 29.54 -7.48 12.33
CA ILE A 7 28.44 -8.22 12.93
C ILE A 7 28.19 -7.84 14.39
N ASN A 8 29.24 -7.73 15.21
CA ASN A 8 29.08 -7.50 16.64
C ASN A 8 29.05 -6.03 17.01
N ARG A 9 29.88 -5.18 16.38
CA ARG A 9 29.92 -3.75 16.73
C ARG A 9 28.91 -2.92 15.96
N TYR A 10 28.77 -3.15 14.65
CA TYR A 10 27.86 -2.36 13.81
C TYR A 10 26.42 -2.87 13.85
N LEU A 11 26.18 -4.16 13.58
CA LEU A 11 24.83 -4.73 13.58
C LEU A 11 24.31 -5.10 14.98
N ASN A 12 25.20 -5.30 15.95
CA ASN A 12 24.88 -5.68 17.34
C ASN A 12 23.89 -6.87 17.44
N ILE A 13 24.06 -7.89 16.58
CA ILE A 13 23.10 -9.00 16.43
C ILE A 13 22.97 -9.82 17.71
N PHE A 14 24.09 -10.05 18.42
CA PHE A 14 24.13 -10.94 19.57
C PHE A 14 23.96 -10.23 20.92
N GLY A 15 23.92 -8.89 20.95
CA GLY A 15 23.83 -8.12 22.19
C GLY A 15 24.89 -8.53 23.21
N ASP A 16 24.46 -8.93 24.41
CA ASP A 16 25.33 -9.38 25.51
C ASP A 16 25.78 -10.86 25.39
N CYS A 17 25.30 -11.60 24.40
CA CYS A 17 25.66 -13.02 24.22
C CYS A 17 27.01 -13.18 23.52
N GLN A 18 27.78 -14.20 23.91
CA GLN A 18 29.03 -14.52 23.21
C GLN A 18 28.71 -15.00 21.77
N PRO A 19 29.26 -14.33 20.75
CA PRO A 19 28.97 -14.65 19.36
C PRO A 19 29.66 -15.97 18.98
N ASN A 20 28.92 -16.88 18.34
CA ASN A 20 29.54 -18.06 17.74
C ASN A 20 30.45 -17.60 16.59
N PRO A 21 31.77 -17.91 16.63
CA PRO A 21 32.72 -17.46 15.61
C PRO A 21 32.32 -17.91 14.21
N GLU A 22 31.73 -19.11 14.07
CA GLU A 22 31.31 -19.62 12.77
C GLU A 22 30.15 -18.82 12.18
N THR A 23 29.23 -18.32 13.01
CA THR A 23 28.09 -17.51 12.56
C THR A 23 28.55 -16.12 12.14
N VAL A 24 29.52 -15.54 12.85
CA VAL A 24 30.13 -14.25 12.50
C VAL A 24 30.85 -14.34 11.16
N GLU A 25 31.62 -15.41 10.94
CA GLU A 25 32.31 -15.64 9.66
C GLU A 25 31.29 -15.86 8.53
N LEU A 26 30.26 -16.66 8.77
CA LEU A 26 29.25 -16.98 7.77
C LEU A 26 28.44 -15.75 7.35
N LEU A 27 28.01 -14.90 8.29
CA LEU A 27 27.34 -13.64 7.98
C LEU A 27 28.29 -12.60 7.39
N GLY A 28 29.54 -12.54 7.86
CA GLY A 28 30.57 -11.68 7.27
C GLY A 28 30.84 -12.02 5.80
N SER A 29 30.83 -13.32 5.46
CA SER A 29 31.06 -13.80 4.09
C SER A 29 30.00 -13.41 3.07
N VAL A 30 28.85 -12.89 3.51
CA VAL A 30 27.79 -12.34 2.64
C VAL A 30 28.22 -10.99 2.09
N VAL A 31 28.82 -10.16 2.96
CA VAL A 31 29.25 -8.79 2.62
C VAL A 31 30.61 -8.79 1.93
N ASP A 32 31.50 -9.69 2.36
CA ASP A 32 32.80 -9.93 1.74
C ASP A 32 32.62 -10.63 0.38
N GLN A 33 32.68 -9.86 -0.70
CA GLN A 33 32.56 -10.33 -2.08
C GLN A 33 33.93 -10.71 -2.64
N THR A 34 34.99 -10.04 -2.18
CA THR A 34 36.38 -10.30 -2.60
C THR A 34 36.98 -11.56 -1.97
N LYS A 35 36.32 -12.12 -0.94
CA LYS A 35 36.70 -13.30 -0.17
C LYS A 35 38.08 -13.17 0.47
N ASP A 36 38.47 -11.94 0.81
CA ASP A 36 39.76 -11.65 1.47
C ASP A 36 39.66 -11.72 3.01
N GLY A 37 38.47 -11.98 3.55
CA GLY A 37 38.18 -12.08 4.97
C GLY A 37 37.95 -10.72 5.64
N LEU A 38 37.89 -9.64 4.86
CA LEU A 38 37.65 -8.28 5.31
C LEU A 38 36.49 -7.67 4.52
N ILE A 39 35.92 -6.59 5.06
CA ILE A 39 34.87 -5.82 4.42
C ILE A 39 35.42 -4.45 4.09
N SER A 40 35.61 -4.17 2.80
CA SER A 40 36.01 -2.87 2.30
C SER A 40 34.86 -1.86 2.37
N PHE A 41 35.17 -0.57 2.23
CA PHE A 41 34.13 0.47 2.18
C PHE A 41 33.22 0.30 0.96
N GLN A 42 33.78 -0.15 -0.18
CA GLN A 42 33.00 -0.39 -1.39
C GLN A 42 32.00 -1.52 -1.21
N GLU A 43 32.42 -2.63 -0.59
CA GLU A 43 31.53 -3.75 -0.26
C GLU A 43 30.46 -3.36 0.76
N PHE A 44 30.81 -2.55 1.76
CA PHE A 44 29.86 -2.03 2.73
C PHE A 44 28.76 -1.19 2.05
N THR A 45 29.13 -0.24 1.18
CA THR A 45 28.15 0.57 0.43
C THR A 45 27.35 -0.29 -0.56
N ALA A 46 27.96 -1.28 -1.21
CA ALA A 46 27.25 -2.21 -2.08
C ALA A 46 26.21 -3.02 -1.31
N PHE A 47 26.55 -3.50 -0.11
CA PHE A 47 25.63 -4.24 0.74
C PHE A 47 24.48 -3.35 1.25
N GLU A 48 24.73 -2.09 1.62
CA GLU A 48 23.66 -1.14 1.94
C GLU A 48 22.69 -0.96 0.76
N SER A 49 23.21 -0.85 -0.46
CA SER A 49 22.38 -0.78 -1.66
C SER A 49 21.54 -2.06 -1.86
N VAL A 50 22.07 -3.23 -1.52
CA VAL A 50 21.34 -4.51 -1.57
C VAL A 50 20.20 -4.51 -0.55
N LEU A 51 20.42 -3.99 0.66
CA LEU A 51 19.38 -3.92 1.70
C LEU A 51 18.20 -3.01 1.31
N CYS A 52 18.41 -2.05 0.41
CA CYS A 52 17.34 -1.22 -0.14
C CYS A 52 16.52 -1.89 -1.26
N ALA A 53 16.96 -3.04 -1.77
CA ALA A 53 16.27 -3.76 -2.84
C ALA A 53 14.98 -4.44 -2.32
N PRO A 54 13.92 -4.54 -3.15
CA PRO A 54 12.67 -5.19 -2.76
C PRO A 54 12.83 -6.70 -2.50
N ASP A 55 13.86 -7.32 -3.07
CA ASP A 55 14.22 -8.73 -2.95
C ASP A 55 15.48 -8.96 -2.12
N ALA A 56 15.84 -8.00 -1.25
CA ALA A 56 17.05 -8.03 -0.42
C ALA A 56 17.27 -9.39 0.29
N THR A 57 16.21 -10.00 0.84
CA THR A 57 16.29 -11.30 1.52
C THR A 57 16.82 -12.41 0.61
N PHE A 58 16.38 -12.42 -0.66
CA PHE A 58 16.82 -13.41 -1.63
C PHE A 58 18.26 -13.15 -2.09
N VAL A 59 18.66 -11.89 -2.23
CA VAL A 59 20.04 -11.52 -2.57
C VAL A 59 21.00 -11.92 -1.44
N VAL A 60 20.62 -11.63 -0.19
CA VAL A 60 21.39 -12.04 1.00
C VAL A 60 21.51 -13.56 1.09
N ALA A 61 20.40 -14.27 0.85
CA ALA A 61 20.43 -15.73 0.77
C ALA A 61 21.36 -16.19 -0.37
N PHE A 62 21.27 -15.63 -1.56
CA PHE A 62 22.14 -16.01 -2.67
C PHE A 62 23.63 -15.81 -2.35
N GLN A 63 24.00 -14.64 -1.83
CA GLN A 63 25.37 -14.31 -1.43
C GLN A 63 25.89 -15.20 -0.30
N LEU A 64 25.00 -15.72 0.55
CA LEU A 64 25.36 -16.67 1.58
C LEU A 64 25.83 -18.02 1.00
N PHE A 65 25.19 -18.44 -0.09
CA PHE A 65 25.46 -19.69 -0.77
C PHE A 65 26.55 -19.55 -1.85
N ASP A 66 26.74 -18.37 -2.44
CA ASP A 66 27.84 -18.10 -3.38
C ASP A 66 29.17 -17.91 -2.64
N LYS A 67 29.87 -19.03 -2.39
CA LYS A 67 31.19 -19.01 -1.74
C LYS A 67 32.31 -18.55 -2.67
N ALA A 68 32.16 -18.72 -3.99
CA ALA A 68 33.17 -18.32 -4.95
C ALA A 68 33.10 -16.82 -5.27
N GLY A 69 31.94 -16.17 -5.10
CA GLY A 69 31.71 -14.79 -5.52
C GLY A 69 31.63 -14.66 -7.05
N GLU A 70 31.36 -15.76 -7.75
CA GLU A 70 31.30 -15.81 -9.22
C GLU A 70 29.90 -15.44 -9.75
N GLY A 71 28.91 -15.25 -8.88
CA GLY A 71 27.52 -14.99 -9.26
C GLY A 71 26.75 -16.26 -9.64
N GLU A 72 27.24 -17.42 -9.23
CA GLU A 72 26.72 -18.76 -9.56
C GLU A 72 26.88 -19.70 -8.37
N VAL A 73 25.85 -20.47 -8.01
CA VAL A 73 25.89 -21.38 -6.86
C VAL A 73 26.11 -22.83 -7.31
N ALA A 74 27.12 -23.51 -6.76
CA ALA A 74 27.39 -24.92 -7.04
C ALA A 74 26.62 -25.87 -6.09
N PHE A 75 26.45 -27.13 -6.51
CA PHE A 75 25.82 -28.17 -5.69
C PHE A 75 26.50 -28.36 -4.32
N GLU A 76 27.83 -28.28 -4.29
CA GLU A 76 28.62 -28.47 -3.06
C GLU A 76 28.36 -27.35 -2.05
N ASP A 77 28.19 -26.11 -2.52
CA ASP A 77 27.90 -24.97 -1.67
C ASP A 77 26.53 -25.10 -1.02
N VAL A 78 25.52 -25.48 -1.81
CA VAL A 78 24.17 -25.80 -1.32
C VAL A 78 24.23 -26.87 -0.25
N LYS A 79 24.83 -28.02 -0.56
CA LYS A 79 24.94 -29.14 0.37
C LYS A 79 25.60 -28.72 1.67
N ARG A 80 26.73 -28.02 1.60
CA ARG A 80 27.50 -27.57 2.77
C ARG A 80 26.72 -26.62 3.66
N VAL A 81 26.03 -25.64 3.08
CA VAL A 81 25.26 -24.65 3.85
C VAL A 81 24.04 -25.32 4.48
N PHE A 82 23.31 -26.17 3.75
CA PHE A 82 22.13 -26.86 4.27
C PHE A 82 22.48 -27.88 5.37
N GLU A 83 23.57 -28.64 5.25
CA GLU A 83 24.00 -29.59 6.29
C GLU A 83 24.40 -28.91 7.61
N ARG A 84 24.77 -27.62 7.57
CA ARG A 84 25.03 -26.81 8.78
C ARG A 84 23.76 -26.35 9.48
N THR A 85 22.61 -26.42 8.83
CA THR A 85 21.34 -25.98 9.44
C THR A 85 20.81 -27.02 10.42
N THR A 86 20.23 -26.56 11.52
CA THR A 86 19.62 -27.42 12.55
C THR A 86 18.48 -28.28 12.01
N ILE A 87 17.75 -27.78 11.00
CA ILE A 87 16.63 -28.46 10.36
C ILE A 87 17.07 -29.78 9.71
N HIS A 88 18.21 -29.77 9.01
CA HIS A 88 18.72 -30.92 8.27
C HIS A 88 19.45 -31.94 9.16
N GLN A 89 19.82 -31.54 10.38
CA GLN A 89 20.38 -32.44 11.39
C GLN A 89 19.32 -33.35 12.01
N HIS A 90 18.09 -32.85 12.19
CA HIS A 90 16.99 -33.62 12.78
C HIS A 90 16.30 -34.52 11.75
N ILE A 91 16.04 -34.01 10.54
CA ILE A 91 15.46 -34.78 9.43
C ILE A 91 16.38 -34.64 8.22
N PRO A 92 17.18 -35.68 7.88
CA PRO A 92 18.16 -35.57 6.82
C PRO A 92 17.48 -35.45 5.45
N PHE A 93 18.01 -34.56 4.62
CA PHE A 93 17.58 -34.40 3.24
C PHE A 93 18.27 -35.40 2.32
N ASN A 94 17.51 -36.04 1.43
CA ASN A 94 18.04 -36.96 0.46
C ASN A 94 18.61 -36.22 -0.76
N TRP A 95 19.93 -36.01 -0.74
CA TRP A 95 20.68 -35.40 -1.85
C TRP A 95 20.76 -36.26 -3.13
N ASN A 96 20.33 -37.52 -3.09
CA ASN A 96 20.26 -38.41 -4.24
C ASN A 96 18.85 -38.48 -4.86
N SER A 97 17.99 -37.51 -4.54
CA SER A 97 16.63 -37.42 -5.07
C SER A 97 16.61 -36.97 -6.54
N GLU A 98 15.54 -37.33 -7.24
CA GLU A 98 15.27 -36.88 -8.61
C GLU A 98 15.25 -35.34 -8.70
N PHE A 99 14.75 -34.68 -7.66
CA PHE A 99 14.74 -33.22 -7.53
C PHE A 99 16.15 -32.60 -7.70
N VAL A 100 17.15 -33.13 -6.97
CA VAL A 100 18.53 -32.64 -7.07
C VAL A 100 19.11 -32.90 -8.46
N GLN A 101 18.78 -34.06 -9.05
CA GLN A 101 19.22 -34.41 -10.39
C GLN A 101 18.62 -33.50 -11.48
N LEU A 102 17.38 -33.03 -11.32
CA LEU A 102 16.73 -32.11 -12.26
C LEU A 102 17.36 -30.71 -12.21
N HIS A 103 17.72 -30.24 -11.02
CA HIS A 103 18.34 -28.92 -10.84
C HIS A 103 19.82 -28.91 -11.23
N PHE A 104 20.62 -29.87 -10.76
CA PHE A 104 22.08 -29.88 -10.93
C PHE A 104 22.60 -30.83 -12.03
N GLY A 105 21.72 -31.63 -12.64
CA GLY A 105 22.08 -32.68 -13.58
C GLY A 105 22.58 -33.97 -12.90
N LYS A 106 22.67 -35.06 -13.66
CA LYS A 106 23.19 -36.36 -13.17
C LYS A 106 24.59 -36.27 -12.57
N ASP A 107 25.45 -35.48 -13.21
CA ASP A 107 26.84 -35.29 -12.79
C ASP A 107 27.01 -34.17 -11.74
N ARG A 108 25.93 -33.45 -11.38
CA ARG A 108 25.91 -32.36 -10.39
C ARG A 108 26.86 -31.19 -10.67
N LYS A 109 27.19 -30.99 -11.95
CA LYS A 109 28.13 -29.94 -12.41
C LYS A 109 27.45 -28.65 -12.82
N ARG A 110 26.12 -28.65 -13.01
CA ARG A 110 25.38 -27.44 -13.35
C ARG A 110 25.44 -26.47 -12.16
N ARG A 111 25.60 -25.19 -12.44
CA ARG A 111 25.56 -24.12 -11.45
C ARG A 111 24.26 -23.33 -11.62
N LEU A 112 23.80 -22.75 -10.52
CA LEU A 112 22.54 -22.02 -10.48
C LEU A 112 22.80 -20.50 -10.42
N PRO A 113 22.37 -19.73 -11.43
CA PRO A 113 22.39 -18.28 -11.35
C PRO A 113 21.34 -17.78 -10.35
N TYR A 114 21.41 -16.50 -9.97
CA TYR A 114 20.52 -15.89 -8.97
C TYR A 114 19.04 -16.25 -9.15
N THR A 115 18.49 -16.07 -10.36
CA THR A 115 17.05 -16.30 -10.62
C THR A 115 16.65 -17.77 -10.53
N GLU A 116 17.54 -18.70 -10.89
CA GLU A 116 17.27 -20.13 -10.73
C GLU A 116 17.44 -20.57 -9.27
N PHE A 117 18.43 -20.00 -8.57
CA PHE A 117 18.67 -20.28 -7.16
C PHE A 117 17.50 -19.85 -6.27
N THR A 118 16.89 -18.68 -6.52
CA THR A 118 15.74 -18.22 -5.72
C THR A 118 14.55 -19.17 -5.86
N GLN A 119 14.30 -19.66 -7.08
CA GLN A 119 13.26 -20.66 -7.33
C GLN A 119 13.61 -22.00 -6.66
N PHE A 120 14.84 -22.46 -6.82
CA PHE A 120 15.36 -23.67 -6.18
C PHE A 120 15.20 -23.62 -4.65
N LEU A 121 15.49 -22.47 -4.01
CA LEU A 121 15.39 -22.28 -2.57
C LEU A 121 13.96 -22.45 -2.04
N LEU A 122 12.94 -22.09 -2.83
CA LEU A 122 11.54 -22.31 -2.48
C LEU A 122 11.15 -23.79 -2.69
N GLU A 123 11.59 -24.39 -3.79
CA GLU A 123 11.25 -25.77 -4.14
C GLU A 123 11.90 -26.80 -3.20
N ILE A 124 13.13 -26.57 -2.75
CA ILE A 124 13.83 -27.49 -1.83
C ILE A 124 13.11 -27.60 -0.48
N GLN A 125 12.46 -26.53 0.00
CA GLN A 125 11.66 -26.58 1.23
C GLN A 125 10.45 -27.51 1.08
N LEU A 126 9.78 -27.47 -0.08
CA LEU A 126 8.65 -28.33 -0.39
C LEU A 126 9.10 -29.80 -0.56
N GLU A 127 10.21 -30.02 -1.25
CA GLU A 127 10.77 -31.36 -1.43
C GLU A 127 11.25 -31.95 -0.09
N HIS A 128 11.85 -31.16 0.80
CA HIS A 128 12.25 -31.62 2.13
C HIS A 128 11.03 -32.01 2.98
N ALA A 129 9.98 -31.19 2.97
CA ALA A 129 8.72 -31.49 3.64
C ALA A 129 8.07 -32.78 3.11
N LYS A 130 8.10 -32.99 1.78
CA LYS A 130 7.63 -34.23 1.13
C LYS A 130 8.45 -35.44 1.55
N GLN A 131 9.77 -35.34 1.57
CA GLN A 131 10.65 -36.42 2.02
C GLN A 131 10.39 -36.78 3.49
N ALA A 132 10.17 -35.79 4.35
CA ALA A 132 9.82 -36.02 5.74
C ALA A 132 8.47 -36.74 5.90
N PHE A 133 7.46 -36.36 5.12
CA PHE A 133 6.19 -37.08 5.05
C PHE A 133 6.40 -38.54 4.63
N MET A 134 7.18 -38.78 3.57
CA MET A 134 7.49 -40.13 3.08
C MET A 134 8.28 -40.97 4.10
N GLN A 135 9.15 -40.35 4.89
CA GLN A 135 9.88 -41.04 5.96
C GLN A 135 8.97 -41.48 7.10
N ARG A 136 7.93 -40.70 7.43
CA ARG A 136 6.94 -41.04 8.47
C ARG A 136 5.84 -41.98 7.99
N ASP A 137 5.51 -42.01 6.69
CA ASP A 137 4.57 -42.98 6.10
C ASP A 137 5.22 -44.36 5.85
N ALA A 138 5.58 -45.05 6.94
CA ALA A 138 6.22 -46.37 6.88
C ALA A 138 5.36 -47.42 6.14
N ALA A 139 4.04 -47.28 6.19
CA ALA A 139 3.09 -48.19 5.54
C ALA A 139 2.88 -47.90 4.03
N ARG A 140 3.42 -46.79 3.50
CA ARG A 140 3.15 -46.30 2.14
C ARG A 140 1.66 -46.18 1.82
N SER A 141 0.90 -45.80 2.83
CA SER A 141 -0.56 -45.70 2.78
C SER A 141 -1.05 -44.36 2.22
N GLY A 142 -0.15 -43.39 2.05
CA GLY A 142 -0.45 -42.01 1.69
C GLY A 142 -0.99 -41.18 2.86
N ARG A 143 -0.87 -41.68 4.10
CA ARG A 143 -1.36 -41.04 5.33
C ARG A 143 -0.32 -41.14 6.44
N VAL A 144 -0.25 -40.11 7.28
CA VAL A 144 0.59 -40.06 8.49
C VAL A 144 -0.28 -39.80 9.73
N THR A 145 0.22 -40.15 10.91
CA THR A 145 -0.52 -39.89 12.16
C THR A 145 -0.51 -38.40 12.50
N ALA A 146 -1.45 -37.96 13.33
CA ALA A 146 -1.47 -36.58 13.84
C ALA A 146 -0.18 -36.20 14.59
N MET A 147 0.42 -37.15 15.31
CA MET A 147 1.68 -36.95 16.01
C MET A 147 2.86 -36.79 15.05
N ASP A 148 2.95 -37.66 14.04
CA ASP A 148 3.99 -37.55 13.00
C ASP A 148 3.87 -36.23 12.23
N PHE A 149 2.64 -35.80 11.94
CA PHE A 149 2.38 -34.51 11.31
C PHE A 149 2.91 -33.35 12.17
N ARG A 150 2.61 -33.35 13.47
CA ARG A 150 3.12 -32.33 14.40
C ARG A 150 4.65 -32.31 14.40
N ASP A 151 5.27 -33.48 14.55
CA ASP A 151 6.72 -33.60 14.60
C ASP A 151 7.39 -33.06 13.33
N ILE A 152 6.85 -33.40 12.15
CA ILE A 152 7.36 -32.89 10.87
C ILE A 152 7.29 -31.36 10.84
N MET A 153 6.13 -30.79 11.16
CA MET A 153 5.90 -29.35 11.08
C MET A 153 6.78 -28.57 12.05
N VAL A 154 6.89 -29.02 13.30
CA VAL A 154 7.72 -28.39 14.33
C VAL A 154 9.22 -28.51 14.00
N THR A 155 9.64 -29.61 13.38
CA THR A 155 11.06 -29.83 13.07
C THR A 155 11.51 -29.05 11.83
N ILE A 156 10.72 -29.09 10.74
CA ILE A 156 11.14 -28.55 9.44
C ILE A 156 10.73 -27.10 9.26
N ARG A 157 9.54 -26.74 9.76
CA ARG A 157 8.95 -25.41 9.52
C ARG A 157 8.58 -24.66 10.79
N PRO A 158 9.41 -24.66 11.86
CA PRO A 158 9.09 -23.91 13.08
C PRO A 158 8.96 -22.40 12.81
N HIS A 159 9.74 -21.87 11.85
CA HIS A 159 9.74 -20.46 11.48
C HIS A 159 8.44 -19.96 10.84
N ILE A 160 7.49 -20.83 10.49
CA ILE A 160 6.19 -20.44 9.93
C ILE A 160 5.07 -20.64 10.96
N LEU A 161 5.32 -21.44 12.00
CA LEU A 161 4.34 -21.76 13.01
C LEU A 161 4.26 -20.66 14.07
N THR A 162 3.04 -20.18 14.31
CA THR A 162 2.76 -19.40 15.52
C THR A 162 2.51 -20.33 16.70
N PRO A 163 2.66 -19.86 17.95
CA PRO A 163 2.38 -20.67 19.14
C PRO A 163 0.98 -21.31 19.10
N PHE A 164 -0.02 -20.56 18.64
CA PHE A 164 -1.38 -21.05 18.48
C PHE A 164 -1.47 -22.21 17.46
N VAL A 165 -0.85 -22.07 16.29
CA VAL A 165 -0.89 -23.11 15.27
C VAL A 165 -0.14 -24.35 15.75
N GLU A 166 1.01 -24.16 16.39
CA GLU A 166 1.83 -25.25 16.93
C GLU A 166 1.06 -26.11 17.95
N GLU A 167 0.34 -25.48 18.88
CA GLU A 167 -0.52 -26.15 19.85
C GLU A 167 -1.72 -26.83 19.17
N SER A 168 -2.22 -26.24 18.10
CA SER A 168 -3.40 -26.71 17.37
C SER A 168 -3.10 -27.81 16.33
N LEU A 169 -1.84 -28.15 16.04
CA LEU A 169 -1.47 -29.11 14.97
C LEU A 169 -2.14 -30.48 15.15
N VAL A 170 -2.18 -31.00 16.38
CA VAL A 170 -2.78 -32.32 16.66
C VAL A 170 -4.31 -32.26 16.53
N ALA A 171 -4.92 -31.17 17.01
CA ALA A 171 -6.36 -30.96 16.92
C ALA A 171 -6.81 -30.74 15.46
N ALA A 172 -6.03 -30.00 14.66
CA ALA A 172 -6.25 -29.80 13.24
C ALA A 172 -6.15 -31.12 12.46
N ALA A 173 -5.14 -31.94 12.75
CA ALA A 173 -5.04 -33.29 12.19
C ALA A 173 -6.18 -34.23 12.66
N GLY A 174 -6.65 -34.04 13.89
CA GLY A 174 -7.70 -34.84 14.53
C GLY A 174 -9.12 -34.51 14.07
N GLY A 175 -9.37 -33.33 13.51
CA GLY A 175 -10.68 -32.93 12.96
C GLY A 175 -11.01 -33.57 11.62
N ALA A 176 -10.03 -34.13 10.91
CA ALA A 176 -10.29 -35.02 9.78
C ALA A 176 -10.81 -36.36 10.31
N THR A 177 -11.81 -36.94 9.65
CA THR A 177 -12.58 -38.14 10.06
C THR A 177 -11.78 -39.40 10.40
N ALA A 178 -10.45 -39.38 10.25
CA ALA A 178 -9.56 -40.52 10.43
C ALA A 178 -8.44 -40.32 11.47
N HIS A 179 -8.35 -39.17 12.18
CA HIS A 179 -7.20 -38.83 13.05
C HIS A 179 -5.83 -39.01 12.36
N GLN A 180 -5.82 -38.91 11.04
CA GLN A 180 -4.70 -39.13 10.15
C GLN A 180 -4.69 -38.04 9.10
N VAL A 181 -3.49 -37.64 8.69
CA VAL A 181 -3.28 -36.57 7.71
C VAL A 181 -2.90 -37.20 6.38
N SER A 182 -3.67 -36.91 5.33
CA SER A 182 -3.32 -37.28 3.96
C SER A 182 -2.23 -36.37 3.40
N PHE A 183 -1.52 -36.83 2.38
CA PHE A 183 -0.53 -36.00 1.68
C PHE A 183 -1.13 -34.70 1.09
N SER A 184 -2.37 -34.76 0.60
CA SER A 184 -3.08 -33.57 0.09
C SER A 184 -3.40 -32.55 1.17
N TYR A 185 -3.81 -33.00 2.35
CA TYR A 185 -4.04 -32.12 3.51
C TYR A 185 -2.72 -31.51 3.98
N PHE A 186 -1.65 -32.31 4.06
CA PHE A 186 -0.31 -31.83 4.40
C PHE A 186 0.17 -30.71 3.47
N ASN A 187 0.02 -30.90 2.16
CA ASN A 187 0.39 -29.87 1.18
C ASN A 187 -0.52 -28.64 1.26
N GLY A 188 -1.83 -28.84 1.41
CA GLY A 188 -2.79 -27.74 1.60
C GLY A 188 -2.49 -26.91 2.84
N PHE A 189 -2.12 -27.56 3.95
CA PHE A 189 -1.73 -26.89 5.19
C PHE A 189 -0.46 -26.04 5.00
N ASN A 190 0.57 -26.60 4.37
CA ASN A 190 1.81 -25.90 4.07
C ASN A 190 1.62 -24.73 3.08
N SER A 191 0.78 -24.93 2.07
CA SER A 191 0.39 -23.90 1.09
C SER A 191 -0.36 -22.76 1.75
N LEU A 192 -1.34 -23.07 2.62
CA LEU A 192 -2.10 -22.08 3.39
C LEU A 192 -1.17 -21.19 4.20
N LEU A 193 -0.26 -21.80 4.98
CA LEU A 193 0.68 -21.06 5.82
C LEU A 193 1.62 -20.15 5.01
N ASN A 194 2.06 -20.59 3.83
CA ASN A 194 2.86 -19.78 2.92
C ASN A 194 2.08 -18.59 2.35
N ASN A 195 0.79 -18.78 2.11
CA ASN A 195 -0.08 -17.80 1.47
C ASN A 195 -0.89 -16.94 2.45
N MET A 196 -0.54 -16.93 3.75
CA MET A 196 -1.28 -16.18 4.78
C MET A 196 -1.39 -14.68 4.48
N GLU A 197 -0.42 -14.08 3.79
CA GLU A 197 -0.51 -12.66 3.37
C GLU A 197 -1.55 -12.44 2.26
N ILE A 198 -1.73 -13.40 1.36
CA ILE A 198 -2.80 -13.37 0.35
C ILE A 198 -4.16 -13.53 1.05
N ILE A 199 -4.26 -14.47 1.99
CA ILE A 199 -5.45 -14.68 2.85
C ILE A 199 -5.81 -13.38 3.58
N ARG A 200 -4.83 -12.72 4.21
CA ARG A 200 -5.00 -11.43 4.87
C ARG A 200 -5.49 -10.36 3.90
N LYS A 201 -4.95 -10.31 2.68
CA LYS A 201 -5.37 -9.35 1.65
C LYS A 201 -6.82 -9.60 1.22
N ILE A 202 -7.22 -10.85 1.01
CA ILE A 202 -8.59 -11.23 0.68
C ILE A 202 -9.55 -10.81 1.79
N TYR A 203 -9.23 -11.14 3.04
CA TYR A 203 -10.05 -10.74 4.17
C TYR A 203 -10.20 -9.21 4.25
N LYS A 204 -9.11 -8.45 4.08
CA LYS A 204 -9.16 -6.98 4.04
C LYS A 204 -10.06 -6.44 2.93
N THR A 205 -10.19 -7.13 1.80
CA THR A 205 -11.14 -6.70 0.74
C THR A 205 -12.60 -6.87 1.14
N LEU A 206 -12.89 -7.85 2.01
CA LEU A 206 -14.25 -8.10 2.52
C LEU A 206 -14.57 -7.24 3.75
N ALA A 207 -13.66 -7.18 4.71
CA ALA A 207 -13.83 -6.46 5.97
C ALA A 207 -13.63 -4.93 5.82
N GLY A 208 -12.84 -4.49 4.84
CA GLY A 208 -12.40 -3.11 4.71
C GLY A 208 -11.37 -2.73 5.79
N SER A 209 -11.49 -1.54 6.36
CA SER A 209 -10.63 -1.09 7.47
C SER A 209 -11.11 -1.54 8.86
N ARG A 210 -12.25 -2.24 8.92
CA ARG A 210 -12.89 -2.68 10.15
C ARG A 210 -12.32 -4.01 10.61
N LYS A 211 -12.01 -4.12 11.90
CA LYS A 211 -11.49 -5.37 12.48
C LYS A 211 -12.62 -6.30 12.88
N ASP A 212 -13.77 -5.77 13.31
CA ASP A 212 -15.01 -6.40 13.83
C ASP A 212 -15.86 -7.20 12.83
N VAL A 213 -15.40 -7.37 11.59
CA VAL A 213 -16.19 -8.04 10.55
C VAL A 213 -15.95 -9.55 10.58
N GLU A 214 -16.98 -10.30 10.95
CA GLU A 214 -17.01 -11.75 10.78
C GLU A 214 -17.32 -12.09 9.32
N VAL A 215 -16.63 -13.09 8.77
CA VAL A 215 -16.78 -13.51 7.37
C VAL A 215 -17.11 -15.00 7.35
N THR A 216 -18.13 -15.40 6.58
CA THR A 216 -18.50 -16.81 6.45
C THR A 216 -17.56 -17.57 5.52
N ARG A 217 -17.58 -18.90 5.60
CA ARG A 217 -16.78 -19.77 4.72
C ARG A 217 -17.10 -19.51 3.25
N GLU A 218 -18.38 -19.37 2.94
CA GLU A 218 -18.87 -19.19 1.58
C GLU A 218 -18.47 -17.82 1.02
N GLU A 219 -18.57 -16.76 1.83
CA GLU A 219 -18.16 -15.40 1.45
C GLU A 219 -16.66 -15.32 1.19
N PHE A 220 -15.86 -15.94 2.07
CA PHE A 220 -14.41 -16.00 1.89
C PHE A 220 -14.03 -16.79 0.64
N ALA A 221 -14.63 -17.97 0.43
CA ALA A 221 -14.39 -18.78 -0.75
C ALA A 221 -14.74 -18.04 -2.05
N LEU A 222 -15.85 -17.31 -2.08
CA LEU A 222 -16.26 -16.49 -3.22
C LEU A 222 -15.25 -15.35 -3.50
N ALA A 223 -14.72 -14.71 -2.46
CA ALA A 223 -13.69 -13.69 -2.63
C ALA A 223 -12.36 -14.27 -3.10
N ALA A 224 -11.98 -15.45 -2.59
CA ALA A 224 -10.76 -16.17 -2.95
C ALA A 224 -10.75 -16.60 -4.43
N GLN A 225 -11.91 -16.88 -5.04
CA GLN A 225 -12.01 -17.19 -6.47
C GLN A 225 -11.39 -16.11 -7.38
N LYS A 226 -11.39 -14.84 -6.95
CA LYS A 226 -10.78 -13.74 -7.71
C LYS A 226 -9.25 -13.79 -7.75
N PHE A 227 -8.63 -14.49 -6.81
CA PHE A 227 -7.17 -14.60 -6.68
C PHE A 227 -6.63 -15.87 -7.35
N GLY A 228 -7.48 -16.87 -7.65
CA GLY A 228 -7.16 -18.06 -8.45
C GLY A 228 -6.13 -19.04 -7.89
N GLN A 229 -5.39 -18.64 -6.86
CA GLN A 229 -4.26 -19.39 -6.28
C GLN A 229 -4.61 -20.14 -4.99
N ILE A 230 -5.81 -19.94 -4.43
CA ILE A 230 -6.22 -20.57 -3.16
C ILE A 230 -7.16 -21.71 -3.43
N THR A 231 -6.85 -22.87 -2.86
CA THR A 231 -7.64 -24.09 -3.03
C THR A 231 -8.77 -24.18 -2.00
N PRO A 232 -9.89 -24.88 -2.30
CA PRO A 232 -10.94 -25.12 -1.31
C PRO A 232 -10.44 -25.81 -0.04
N MET A 233 -9.44 -26.70 -0.18
CA MET A 233 -8.79 -27.37 0.95
C MET A 233 -8.10 -26.38 1.89
N GLU A 234 -7.40 -25.37 1.35
CA GLU A 234 -6.77 -24.32 2.17
C GLU A 234 -7.81 -23.50 2.93
N VAL A 235 -8.95 -23.19 2.29
CA VAL A 235 -10.08 -22.49 2.95
C VAL A 235 -10.66 -23.36 4.07
N ASP A 236 -10.87 -24.65 3.83
CA ASP A 236 -11.38 -25.56 4.85
C ASP A 236 -10.43 -25.66 6.06
N ILE A 237 -9.12 -25.77 5.82
CA ILE A 237 -8.10 -25.78 6.87
C ILE A 237 -8.08 -24.45 7.64
N LEU A 238 -8.19 -23.31 6.95
CA LEU A 238 -8.22 -21.99 7.59
C LEU A 238 -9.40 -21.87 8.55
N PHE A 239 -10.60 -22.24 8.10
CA PHE A 239 -11.79 -22.19 8.95
C PHE A 239 -11.75 -23.22 10.07
N GLN A 240 -11.15 -24.39 9.83
CA GLN A 240 -10.90 -25.37 10.88
C GLN A 240 -9.98 -24.82 11.98
N LEU A 241 -8.90 -24.11 11.62
CA LEU A 241 -8.02 -23.45 12.59
C LEU A 241 -8.74 -22.31 13.34
N ALA A 242 -9.61 -21.55 12.66
CA ALA A 242 -10.42 -20.51 13.30
C ALA A 242 -11.42 -21.11 14.31
N ASP A 243 -12.10 -22.21 13.96
CA ASP A 243 -13.03 -22.91 14.85
C ASP A 243 -12.33 -23.50 16.09
N LEU A 244 -11.06 -23.91 15.96
CA LEU A 244 -10.24 -24.36 17.10
C LEU A 244 -9.86 -23.22 18.04
N TYR A 245 -9.70 -21.99 17.53
CA TYR A 245 -9.45 -20.81 18.35
C TYR A 245 -10.71 -20.40 19.11
N GLU A 246 -11.85 -20.34 18.42
CA GLU A 246 -13.12 -20.02 19.05
C GLU A 246 -14.29 -20.73 18.33
N PRO A 247 -14.98 -21.68 18.98
CA PRO A 247 -15.99 -22.51 18.33
C PRO A 247 -17.30 -21.72 18.15
N ARG A 248 -17.36 -20.92 17.08
CA ARG A 248 -18.55 -20.09 16.75
C ARG A 248 -19.19 -20.45 15.41
N GLY A 249 -18.55 -21.24 14.54
CA GLY A 249 -19.09 -21.58 13.21
C GLY A 249 -19.12 -20.40 12.22
N TYR A 250 -18.66 -19.25 12.66
CA TYR A 250 -18.33 -18.06 11.89
C TYR A 250 -16.85 -17.83 12.10
N ALA A 251 -16.09 -17.53 11.04
CA ALA A 251 -14.75 -17.02 11.23
C ALA A 251 -14.86 -15.57 11.68
N GLY A 252 -15.09 -15.38 12.97
CA GLY A 252 -14.60 -14.20 13.66
C GLY A 252 -13.09 -14.28 13.60
N ILE A 253 -12.48 -13.79 12.52
CA ILE A 253 -11.01 -13.73 12.36
C ILE A 253 -10.44 -12.59 13.22
N TRP A 254 -10.92 -12.51 14.46
CA TRP A 254 -10.43 -11.64 15.53
C TRP A 254 -9.31 -12.28 16.31
N GLY A 255 -9.36 -13.60 16.42
CA GLY A 255 -8.56 -14.35 17.35
C GLY A 255 -7.31 -14.97 16.75
N VAL A 256 -7.37 -15.35 15.47
CA VAL A 256 -6.20 -15.91 14.80
C VAL A 256 -5.20 -14.77 14.62
N PRO A 257 -4.07 -14.74 15.35
CA PRO A 257 -3.12 -13.65 15.24
C PRO A 257 -2.68 -13.66 13.79
N TRP A 258 -3.00 -12.63 13.01
CA TRP A 258 -2.67 -12.60 11.59
C TRP A 258 -1.16 -12.74 11.30
N ASP A 259 -0.32 -12.75 12.34
CA ASP A 259 1.09 -13.13 12.38
C ASP A 259 1.34 -14.65 12.12
N LEU A 260 0.35 -15.37 11.58
CA LEU A 260 0.37 -16.80 11.15
C LEU A 260 1.38 -17.16 10.06
N GLY A 261 2.04 -16.17 9.44
CA GLY A 261 3.29 -16.40 8.75
C GLY A 261 4.39 -15.90 9.66
N GLY A 262 5.25 -16.77 10.16
CA GLY A 262 6.31 -16.46 11.14
C GLY A 262 7.43 -15.53 10.67
N TYR A 263 7.08 -14.53 9.87
CA TYR A 263 7.76 -13.26 9.91
C TYR A 263 7.21 -12.49 11.11
N PRO A 264 8.03 -12.10 12.09
CA PRO A 264 7.57 -11.12 13.06
C PRO A 264 7.04 -9.92 12.28
N ALA A 265 5.81 -9.49 12.57
CA ALA A 265 5.27 -8.21 12.11
C ALA A 265 6.12 -6.99 12.57
N GLY A 266 7.28 -7.25 13.21
CA GLY A 266 8.36 -6.31 13.49
C GLY A 266 9.56 -6.32 12.53
N ALA A 267 9.70 -7.26 11.58
CA ALA A 267 10.83 -7.26 10.62
C ALA A 267 10.52 -6.55 9.29
N LEU A 268 9.24 -6.25 9.03
CA LEU A 268 8.81 -5.30 8.00
C LEU A 268 8.06 -4.10 8.61
N GLN A 269 8.24 -3.88 9.90
CA GLN A 269 8.48 -2.52 10.32
C GLN A 269 9.89 -2.22 9.86
N ILE A 270 10.01 -1.58 8.68
CA ILE A 270 11.03 -0.55 8.54
C ILE A 270 10.91 0.22 9.84
N SER A 271 11.89 0.07 10.73
CA SER A 271 12.12 1.03 11.79
C SER A 271 12.08 2.35 11.04
N ARG A 272 10.95 3.05 11.12
CA ARG A 272 10.90 4.44 10.77
C ARG A 272 11.73 5.05 11.88
N ASP A 273 13.05 4.98 11.71
CA ASP A 273 13.92 6.05 12.16
C ASP A 273 13.15 7.33 11.89
N PRO A 274 13.06 8.24 12.86
CA PRO A 274 12.33 9.48 12.69
C PRO A 274 12.88 10.14 11.43
N ARG A 275 12.17 9.94 10.31
CA ARG A 275 12.68 10.32 8.99
C ARG A 275 12.92 11.81 9.10
N PRO A 276 14.11 12.31 8.74
CA PRO A 276 14.47 13.70 8.97
C PRO A 276 13.32 14.58 8.48
N LEU A 277 12.90 15.56 9.30
CA LEU A 277 11.76 16.44 9.02
C LEU A 277 11.75 16.95 7.58
N VAL A 278 12.95 17.18 7.03
CA VAL A 278 13.20 17.59 5.63
C VAL A 278 12.65 16.59 4.61
N LEU A 279 12.80 15.28 4.82
CA LEU A 279 12.29 14.25 3.92
C LEU A 279 10.76 14.10 4.03
N HIS A 280 10.19 14.26 5.23
CA HIS A 280 8.73 14.31 5.40
C HIS A 280 8.12 15.54 4.72
N VAL A 281 8.77 16.70 4.84
CA VAL A 281 8.37 17.92 4.15
C VAL A 281 8.53 17.78 2.63
N ALA A 282 9.61 17.16 2.16
CA ALA A 282 9.84 16.91 0.74
C ALA A 282 8.83 15.92 0.14
N GLU A 283 8.52 14.82 0.83
CA GLU A 283 7.50 13.85 0.39
C GLU A 283 6.10 14.47 0.38
N SER A 284 5.78 15.27 1.41
CA SER A 284 4.52 16.00 1.50
C SER A 284 4.41 17.05 0.38
N ALA A 285 5.49 17.78 0.10
CA ALA A 285 5.56 18.74 -1.00
C ALA A 285 5.44 18.05 -2.36
N TYR A 286 6.05 16.87 -2.54
CA TYR A 286 5.95 16.08 -3.76
C TYR A 286 4.52 15.59 -4.02
N ARG A 287 3.87 15.01 -3.00
CA ARG A 287 2.46 14.59 -3.07
C ARG A 287 1.53 15.77 -3.30
N PHE A 288 1.78 16.90 -2.66
CA PHE A 288 1.04 18.14 -2.86
C PHE A 288 1.20 18.69 -4.27
N ALA A 289 2.41 18.65 -4.83
CA ALA A 289 2.67 19.07 -6.20
C ALA A 289 1.94 18.18 -7.22
N LEU A 290 2.03 16.86 -7.07
CA LEU A 290 1.30 15.91 -7.91
C LEU A 290 -0.22 16.09 -7.80
N GLY A 291 -0.74 16.27 -6.58
CA GLY A 291 -2.16 16.55 -6.33
C GLY A 291 -2.61 17.89 -6.94
N SER A 292 -1.76 18.91 -6.89
CA SER A 292 -2.02 20.22 -7.49
C SER A 292 -2.03 20.16 -9.01
N VAL A 293 -1.10 19.41 -9.63
CA VAL A 293 -1.06 19.19 -11.08
C VAL A 293 -2.29 18.41 -11.53
N ALA A 294 -2.65 17.33 -10.84
CA ALA A 294 -3.85 16.55 -11.14
C ALA A 294 -5.13 17.41 -11.01
N GLY A 295 -5.22 18.23 -9.96
CA GLY A 295 -6.31 19.18 -9.75
C GLY A 295 -6.37 20.26 -10.83
N ALA A 296 -5.24 20.79 -11.27
CA ALA A 296 -5.15 21.79 -12.33
C ALA A 296 -5.60 21.21 -13.69
N VAL A 297 -5.20 19.98 -14.02
CA VAL A 297 -5.63 19.29 -15.24
C VAL A 297 -7.13 19.02 -15.20
N GLY A 298 -7.66 18.52 -14.08
CA GLY A 298 -9.09 18.29 -13.90
C GLY A 298 -9.91 19.58 -14.02
N ALA A 299 -9.48 20.65 -13.36
CA ALA A 299 -10.12 21.97 -13.44
C ALA A 299 -10.10 22.52 -14.87
N THR A 300 -9.00 22.34 -15.60
CA THR A 300 -8.88 22.77 -17.00
C THR A 300 -9.82 21.98 -17.92
N ALA A 301 -9.92 20.67 -17.75
CA ALA A 301 -10.81 19.82 -18.56
C ALA A 301 -12.29 20.17 -18.38
N VAL A 302 -12.71 20.51 -17.16
CA VAL A 302 -14.11 20.86 -16.84
C VAL A 302 -14.43 22.34 -17.12
N TYR A 303 -13.40 23.20 -17.25
CA TYR A 303 -13.55 24.64 -17.38
C TYR A 303 -14.52 25.13 -18.48
N PRO A 304 -14.54 24.54 -19.70
CA PRO A 304 -15.48 24.97 -20.75
C PRO A 304 -16.95 24.77 -20.37
N ILE A 305 -17.25 23.73 -19.59
CA ILE A 305 -18.61 23.43 -19.09
C ILE A 305 -18.99 24.45 -18.01
N ASP A 306 -18.06 24.76 -17.11
CA ASP A 306 -18.25 25.77 -16.07
C ASP A 306 -18.56 27.15 -16.67
N LEU A 307 -17.82 27.58 -17.70
CA LEU A 307 -18.03 28.87 -18.35
C LEU A 307 -19.44 28.98 -18.99
N VAL A 308 -19.89 27.92 -19.66
CA VAL A 308 -21.24 27.88 -20.24
C VAL A 308 -22.30 27.95 -19.14
N LYS A 309 -22.11 27.23 -18.03
CA LYS A 309 -23.02 27.25 -16.88
C LYS A 309 -23.10 28.63 -16.25
N THR A 310 -21.97 29.30 -16.01
CA THR A 310 -21.97 30.63 -15.37
C THR A 310 -22.61 31.69 -16.25
N ARG A 311 -22.38 31.69 -17.57
CA ARG A 311 -23.07 32.60 -18.51
C ARG A 311 -24.57 32.35 -18.57
N MET A 312 -24.98 31.09 -18.60
CA MET A 312 -26.39 30.72 -18.59
C MET A 312 -27.10 31.13 -17.30
N GLN A 313 -26.42 31.05 -16.16
CA GLN A 313 -26.95 31.54 -14.88
C GLN A 313 -26.99 33.07 -14.81
N ASN A 314 -25.98 33.76 -15.37
CA ASN A 314 -25.89 35.22 -15.35
C ASN A 314 -26.88 35.91 -16.31
N GLN A 315 -27.26 35.27 -17.42
CA GLN A 315 -28.23 35.81 -18.39
C GLN A 315 -29.60 36.16 -17.75
N ARG A 316 -29.97 35.53 -16.64
CA ARG A 316 -31.20 35.85 -15.90
C ARG A 316 -31.14 37.17 -15.12
N SER A 317 -29.94 37.68 -14.83
CA SER A 317 -29.74 38.89 -14.03
C SER A 317 -29.60 40.17 -14.86
N THR A 318 -29.25 40.04 -16.15
CA THR A 318 -29.17 41.19 -17.08
C THR A 318 -30.56 41.44 -17.64
N GLY A 319 -31.32 42.33 -17.00
CA GLY A 319 -32.71 42.65 -17.34
C GLY A 319 -32.90 43.13 -18.78
N SER A 320 -33.15 42.20 -19.70
CA SER A 320 -33.70 42.55 -21.00
C SER A 320 -35.20 42.80 -20.84
N LEU A 321 -35.57 44.07 -20.90
CA LEU A 321 -36.95 44.58 -20.97
C LEU A 321 -37.71 44.14 -22.25
N VAL A 322 -37.09 43.30 -23.08
CA VAL A 322 -37.68 42.66 -24.26
C VAL A 322 -37.28 41.19 -24.22
N GLY A 323 -38.26 40.29 -24.20
CA GLY A 323 -38.14 38.86 -23.86
C GLY A 323 -37.30 37.96 -24.78
N GLU A 324 -36.19 38.46 -25.35
CA GLU A 324 -35.22 37.63 -26.05
C GLU A 324 -34.10 37.15 -25.11
N LEU A 325 -34.07 35.83 -24.88
CA LEU A 325 -32.97 35.14 -24.22
C LEU A 325 -31.71 35.15 -25.13
N MET A 326 -30.60 35.72 -24.65
CA MET A 326 -29.31 35.80 -25.37
C MET A 326 -28.77 34.42 -25.83
N TYR A 327 -28.93 33.38 -25.02
CA TYR A 327 -28.68 31.98 -25.34
C TYR A 327 -29.97 31.16 -25.22
N LYS A 328 -30.26 30.32 -26.23
CA LYS A 328 -31.44 29.45 -26.24
C LYS A 328 -31.26 28.20 -25.39
N ASN A 329 -30.05 27.63 -25.39
CA ASN A 329 -29.64 26.41 -24.68
C ASN A 329 -28.13 26.43 -24.40
N SER A 330 -27.63 25.60 -23.49
CA SER A 330 -26.18 25.49 -23.17
C SER A 330 -25.31 25.23 -24.41
N PHE A 331 -25.81 24.45 -25.37
CA PHE A 331 -25.11 24.17 -26.63
C PHE A 331 -25.04 25.39 -27.56
N ASP A 332 -26.07 26.24 -27.58
CA ASP A 332 -26.08 27.51 -28.31
C ASP A 332 -25.07 28.51 -27.71
N CYS A 333 -24.99 28.56 -26.37
CA CYS A 333 -23.97 29.34 -25.66
C CYS A 333 -22.55 28.88 -26.04
N PHE A 334 -22.26 27.58 -25.95
CA PHE A 334 -20.95 27.03 -26.32
C PHE A 334 -20.56 27.37 -27.78
N LYS A 335 -21.48 27.18 -28.73
CA LYS A 335 -21.24 27.45 -30.16
C LYS A 335 -20.99 28.93 -30.44
N LYS A 336 -21.74 29.84 -29.78
CA LYS A 336 -21.53 31.29 -29.90
C LYS A 336 -20.19 31.71 -29.29
N VAL A 337 -19.83 31.21 -28.11
CA VAL A 337 -18.53 31.50 -27.48
C VAL A 337 -17.38 31.09 -28.41
N LEU A 338 -17.43 29.88 -28.97
CA LEU A 338 -16.40 29.40 -29.88
C LEU A 338 -16.31 30.23 -31.18
N ARG A 339 -17.46 30.72 -31.71
CA ARG A 339 -17.51 31.51 -32.94
C ARG A 339 -17.07 32.96 -32.76
N TYR A 340 -17.42 33.60 -31.65
CA TYR A 340 -17.18 35.03 -31.42
C TYR A 340 -15.95 35.33 -30.55
N GLU A 341 -15.58 34.44 -29.63
CA GLU A 341 -14.43 34.62 -28.73
C GLU A 341 -13.29 33.63 -29.01
N GLY A 342 -13.51 32.64 -29.87
CA GLY A 342 -12.53 31.63 -30.24
C GLY A 342 -12.27 30.58 -29.16
N PHE A 343 -11.36 29.64 -29.46
CA PHE A 343 -11.03 28.52 -28.58
C PHE A 343 -10.49 28.97 -27.21
N PHE A 344 -9.64 30.01 -27.18
CA PHE A 344 -9.10 30.56 -25.94
C PHE A 344 -10.14 31.34 -25.12
N GLY A 345 -11.26 31.75 -25.73
CA GLY A 345 -12.39 32.38 -25.04
C GLY A 345 -13.05 31.44 -24.01
N LEU A 346 -13.06 30.13 -24.30
CA LEU A 346 -13.59 29.10 -23.39
C LEU A 346 -12.79 28.97 -22.09
N TYR A 347 -11.55 29.47 -22.03
CA TYR A 347 -10.66 29.39 -20.87
C TYR A 347 -10.49 30.73 -20.15
N ARG A 348 -11.30 31.75 -20.48
CA ARG A 348 -11.22 33.07 -19.87
C ARG A 348 -11.62 33.03 -18.40
N GLY A 349 -10.67 33.29 -17.50
CA GLY A 349 -10.84 33.17 -16.03
C GLY A 349 -10.27 31.87 -15.41
N LEU A 350 -9.61 31.02 -16.21
CA LEU A 350 -8.97 29.78 -15.72
C LEU A 350 -7.84 30.07 -14.72
N LEU A 351 -7.07 31.13 -14.93
CA LEU A 351 -5.89 31.45 -14.12
C LEU A 351 -6.26 31.73 -12.64
N PRO A 352 -7.26 32.56 -12.31
CA PRO A 352 -7.79 32.67 -10.94
C PRO A 352 -8.26 31.35 -10.34
N GLN A 353 -8.91 30.48 -11.13
CA GLN A 353 -9.35 29.16 -10.67
C GLN A 353 -8.15 28.28 -10.30
N LEU A 354 -7.14 28.21 -11.17
CA LEU A 354 -5.94 27.38 -10.94
C LEU A 354 -5.13 27.85 -9.72
N LEU A 355 -5.03 29.17 -9.52
CA LEU A 355 -4.37 29.74 -8.34
C LEU A 355 -5.14 29.43 -7.04
N GLY A 356 -6.45 29.21 -7.11
CA GLY A 356 -7.31 28.91 -5.96
C GLY A 356 -7.34 27.44 -5.54
N VAL A 357 -7.05 26.50 -6.45
CA VAL A 357 -7.17 25.05 -6.18
C VAL A 357 -6.26 24.59 -5.04
N ALA A 358 -5.00 25.02 -5.03
CA ALA A 358 -4.03 24.60 -4.02
C ALA A 358 -4.35 25.14 -2.60
N PRO A 359 -4.61 26.45 -2.42
CA PRO A 359 -5.05 27.00 -1.13
C PRO A 359 -6.39 26.43 -0.64
N GLU A 360 -7.35 26.22 -1.55
CA GLU A 360 -8.65 25.63 -1.24
C GLU A 360 -8.50 24.25 -0.60
N LYS A 361 -7.70 23.38 -1.22
CA LYS A 361 -7.47 22.02 -0.73
C LYS A 361 -6.66 22.00 0.56
N ALA A 362 -5.65 22.85 0.68
CA ALA A 362 -4.83 22.95 1.89
C ALA A 362 -5.66 23.35 3.11
N ILE A 363 -6.46 24.42 3.00
CA ILE A 363 -7.27 24.92 4.13
C ILE A 363 -8.33 23.90 4.53
N LYS A 364 -8.99 23.27 3.55
CA LYS A 364 -10.00 22.26 3.81
C LYS A 364 -9.43 21.07 4.60
N LEU A 365 -8.28 20.54 4.19
CA LEU A 365 -7.66 19.41 4.85
C LEU A 365 -7.15 19.79 6.24
N THR A 366 -6.40 20.89 6.38
CA THR A 366 -5.85 21.34 7.67
C THR A 366 -6.93 21.59 8.71
N VAL A 367 -8.05 22.22 8.33
CA VAL A 367 -9.15 22.47 9.27
C VAL A 367 -9.92 21.19 9.58
N ASN A 368 -10.08 20.29 8.62
CA ASN A 368 -10.74 19.01 8.85
C ASN A 368 -9.94 18.14 9.83
N ASP A 369 -8.63 18.02 9.61
CA ASP A 369 -7.71 17.25 10.45
C ASP A 369 -7.63 17.85 11.86
N PHE A 370 -7.47 19.17 11.98
CA PHE A 370 -7.41 19.84 13.29
C PHE A 370 -8.66 19.66 14.15
N ILE A 371 -9.85 19.61 13.53
CA ILE A 371 -11.10 19.37 14.26
C ILE A 371 -11.25 17.88 14.57
N ARG A 372 -10.88 16.99 13.64
CA ARG A 372 -10.90 15.54 13.87
C ARG A 372 -10.00 15.12 15.03
N ASP A 373 -8.78 15.65 15.12
CA ASP A 373 -7.84 15.40 16.22
C ASP A 373 -8.41 15.78 17.59
N LYS A 374 -9.32 16.77 17.66
CA LYS A 374 -9.97 17.19 18.91
C LYS A 374 -11.16 16.32 19.31
N PHE A 375 -11.76 15.61 18.36
CA PHE A 375 -12.89 14.70 18.59
C PHE A 375 -12.47 13.23 18.59
N GLU A 376 -11.19 12.92 18.42
CA GLU A 376 -10.65 11.57 18.44
C GLU A 376 -10.61 11.03 19.87
N HIS A 377 -11.25 9.87 20.10
CA HIS A 377 -11.14 9.12 21.34
C HIS A 377 -9.91 8.20 21.34
N LYS A 378 -9.47 7.75 22.52
CA LYS A 378 -8.28 6.91 22.70
C LYS A 378 -8.30 5.58 21.88
N ASP A 379 -9.47 5.18 21.38
CA ASP A 379 -9.67 4.01 20.52
C ASP A 379 -9.56 4.32 19.00
N GLY A 380 -9.20 5.55 18.61
CA GLY A 380 -9.07 5.98 17.21
C GLY A 380 -10.41 6.15 16.47
N SER A 381 -11.53 6.09 17.18
CA SER A 381 -12.88 6.28 16.63
C SER A 381 -13.34 7.73 16.81
N ILE A 382 -13.81 8.35 15.72
CA ILE A 382 -14.40 9.69 15.73
C ILE A 382 -15.92 9.52 15.69
N PRO A 383 -16.69 10.11 16.63
CA PRO A 383 -18.13 10.04 16.59
C PRO A 383 -18.68 10.72 15.31
N LEU A 384 -19.76 10.19 14.73
CA LEU A 384 -20.40 10.72 13.53
C LEU A 384 -20.68 12.23 13.62
N LEU A 385 -21.06 12.71 14.80
CA LEU A 385 -21.29 14.14 15.05
C LEU A 385 -20.00 14.96 14.96
N GLY A 386 -18.87 14.41 15.42
CA GLY A 386 -17.54 15.00 15.27
C GLY A 386 -17.10 15.06 13.81
N GLU A 387 -17.42 14.05 13.01
CA GLU A 387 -17.17 14.08 11.57
C GLU A 387 -17.99 15.15 10.84
N ILE A 388 -19.28 15.28 11.19
CA ILE A 388 -20.18 16.29 10.62
C ILE A 388 -19.69 17.70 10.98
N ILE A 389 -19.28 17.93 12.24
CA ILE A 389 -18.73 19.21 12.69
C ILE A 389 -17.40 19.50 12.00
N ALA A 390 -16.50 18.53 11.89
CA ALA A 390 -15.23 18.68 11.18
C ALA A 390 -15.43 19.00 9.70
N GLY A 391 -16.39 18.34 9.04
CA GLY A 391 -16.76 18.61 7.66
C GLY A 391 -17.38 20.01 7.48
N GLY A 392 -18.29 20.39 8.38
CA GLY A 392 -18.96 21.69 8.39
C GLY A 392 -18.00 22.85 8.64
N CYS A 393 -17.11 22.75 9.62
CA CYS A 393 -16.09 23.74 9.92
C CYS A 393 -15.07 23.85 8.78
N ALA A 394 -14.60 22.73 8.22
CA ALA A 394 -13.70 22.75 7.07
C ALA A 394 -14.33 23.42 5.85
N GLY A 395 -15.59 23.11 5.55
CA GLY A 395 -16.34 23.77 4.47
C GLY A 395 -16.55 25.26 4.71
N GLY A 396 -16.93 25.66 5.93
CA GLY A 396 -17.11 27.07 6.29
C GLY A 396 -15.81 27.88 6.17
N SER A 397 -14.70 27.35 6.71
CA SER A 397 -13.39 27.98 6.61
C SER A 397 -12.89 28.05 5.16
N GLN A 398 -13.12 27.02 4.35
CA GLN A 398 -12.80 27.04 2.92
C GLN A 398 -13.50 28.22 2.22
N VAL A 399 -14.81 28.39 2.42
CA VAL A 399 -15.62 29.40 1.72
C VAL A 399 -15.13 30.82 2.01
N ILE A 400 -14.64 31.11 3.22
CA ILE A 400 -14.08 32.42 3.57
C ILE A 400 -12.89 32.75 2.66
N PHE A 401 -12.01 31.78 2.40
CA PHE A 401 -10.82 32.01 1.59
C PHE A 401 -11.06 31.90 0.07
N THR A 402 -11.98 31.03 -0.37
CA THR A 402 -12.24 30.84 -1.80
C THR A 402 -13.17 31.89 -2.40
N ASN A 403 -14.09 32.45 -1.61
CA ASN A 403 -15.09 33.39 -2.10
C ASN A 403 -14.48 34.62 -2.85
N PRO A 404 -13.38 35.24 -2.39
CA PRO A 404 -12.68 36.26 -3.17
C PRO A 404 -12.25 35.83 -4.58
N LEU A 405 -11.71 34.63 -4.69
CA LEU A 405 -11.19 34.08 -5.94
C LEU A 405 -12.35 33.70 -6.88
N GLU A 406 -13.43 33.17 -6.33
CA GLU A 406 -14.66 32.84 -7.07
C GLU A 406 -15.31 34.09 -7.66
N ILE A 407 -15.40 35.20 -6.92
CA ILE A 407 -15.97 36.45 -7.42
C ILE A 407 -15.13 37.00 -8.58
N VAL A 408 -13.80 36.94 -8.47
CA VAL A 408 -12.89 37.36 -9.55
C VAL A 408 -13.07 36.46 -10.79
N LYS A 409 -13.18 35.15 -10.61
CA LYS A 409 -13.47 34.19 -11.69
C LYS A 409 -14.77 34.53 -12.40
N ILE A 410 -15.87 34.68 -11.66
CA ILE A 410 -17.20 34.95 -12.22
C ILE A 410 -17.21 36.28 -13.00
N ARG A 411 -16.60 37.34 -12.45
CA ARG A 411 -16.51 38.65 -13.12
C ARG A 411 -15.72 38.58 -14.43
N LEU A 412 -14.61 37.85 -14.47
CA LEU A 412 -13.80 37.68 -15.68
C LEU A 412 -14.50 36.81 -16.73
N GLN A 413 -15.29 35.83 -16.31
CA GLN A 413 -16.11 34.99 -17.21
C GLN A 413 -17.27 35.78 -17.83
N VAL A 414 -17.88 36.70 -17.07
CA VAL A 414 -18.98 37.57 -17.52
C VAL A 414 -18.49 38.74 -18.37
N ALA A 415 -17.30 39.30 -18.09
CA ALA A 415 -16.72 40.40 -18.87
C ALA A 415 -16.44 40.06 -20.34
N GLY A 416 -16.48 38.77 -20.73
CA GLY A 416 -16.41 38.34 -22.13
C GLY A 416 -17.68 38.66 -22.95
N GLU A 417 -18.83 38.87 -22.32
CA GLU A 417 -20.11 39.15 -23.02
C GLU A 417 -20.20 40.55 -23.64
N ILE A 418 -19.42 41.52 -23.13
CA ILE A 418 -19.52 42.93 -23.55
C ILE A 418 -18.38 43.21 -24.53
N THR A 419 -18.64 43.10 -25.83
CA THR A 419 -17.65 43.29 -26.91
C THR A 419 -17.19 44.74 -27.14
N THR A 420 -17.62 45.70 -26.30
CA THR A 420 -17.40 47.14 -26.51
C THR A 420 -16.72 47.89 -25.34
N GLY A 421 -16.02 47.18 -24.45
CA GLY A 421 -15.31 47.79 -23.30
C GLY A 421 -13.84 47.35 -23.16
N PRO A 422 -13.01 48.11 -22.40
CA PRO A 422 -11.60 47.76 -22.17
C PRO A 422 -11.46 46.41 -21.46
N ARG A 423 -10.39 45.68 -21.76
CA ARG A 423 -10.11 44.34 -21.19
C ARG A 423 -10.05 44.42 -19.66
N VAL A 424 -11.05 43.87 -18.99
CA VAL A 424 -11.12 43.78 -17.52
C VAL A 424 -10.04 42.81 -17.03
N SER A 425 -9.18 43.27 -16.13
CA SER A 425 -8.09 42.50 -15.52
C SER A 425 -8.47 42.10 -14.08
N ALA A 426 -7.90 41.02 -13.56
CA ALA A 426 -8.13 40.58 -12.18
C ALA A 426 -7.81 41.71 -11.16
N LEU A 427 -6.78 42.52 -11.44
CA LEU A 427 -6.41 43.66 -10.59
C LEU A 427 -7.42 44.81 -10.64
N SER A 428 -8.08 45.07 -11.76
CA SER A 428 -9.10 46.12 -11.83
C SER A 428 -10.35 45.69 -11.06
N VAL A 429 -10.74 44.41 -11.13
CA VAL A 429 -11.85 43.85 -10.36
C VAL A 429 -11.60 43.96 -8.85
N LEU A 430 -10.39 43.60 -8.38
CA LEU A 430 -9.99 43.75 -6.98
C LEU A 430 -10.04 45.20 -6.50
N ARG A 431 -9.62 46.15 -7.35
CA ARG A 431 -9.62 47.58 -7.06
C ARG A 431 -11.03 48.20 -7.05
N ASP A 432 -11.91 47.72 -7.93
CA ASP A 432 -13.28 48.23 -8.09
C ASP A 432 -14.24 47.73 -7.00
N LEU A 433 -14.04 46.51 -6.47
CA LEU A 433 -14.90 45.93 -5.43
C LEU A 433 -14.50 46.30 -3.99
N GLY A 434 -13.21 46.54 -3.73
CA GLY A 434 -12.68 46.77 -2.39
C GLY A 434 -12.80 45.54 -1.45
N PHE A 435 -12.14 45.58 -0.28
CA PHE A 435 -12.09 44.43 0.66
C PHE A 435 -13.48 43.96 1.11
N PHE A 436 -14.40 44.88 1.44
CA PHE A 436 -15.75 44.54 1.90
C PHE A 436 -16.73 44.16 0.78
N GLY A 437 -16.50 44.59 -0.48
CA GLY A 437 -17.35 44.20 -1.60
C GLY A 437 -17.19 42.74 -1.98
N ILE A 438 -16.03 42.16 -1.69
CA ILE A 438 -15.67 40.78 -1.97
C ILE A 438 -16.33 39.81 -0.96
N TYR A 439 -16.45 40.17 0.32
CA TYR A 439 -17.13 39.32 1.33
C TYR A 439 -18.63 39.58 1.46
N LYS A 440 -19.21 40.45 0.61
CA LYS A 440 -20.60 40.90 0.71
C LYS A 440 -21.63 39.76 0.65
N VAL A 441 -21.31 38.68 -0.08
CA VAL A 441 -22.15 37.47 -0.19
C VAL A 441 -22.02 36.58 1.04
N THR A 442 -20.82 36.44 1.60
CA THR A 442 -20.53 35.61 2.79
C THR A 442 -21.07 36.20 4.09
N LEU A 443 -21.18 37.54 4.17
CA LEU A 443 -21.65 38.27 5.37
C LEU A 443 -23.17 38.47 5.43
N GLY A 444 -23.96 37.94 4.49
CA GLY A 444 -25.42 38.07 4.51
C GLY A 444 -25.93 39.51 4.42
N LEU A 445 -25.14 40.45 3.89
CA LEU A 445 -25.56 41.84 3.71
C LEU A 445 -26.39 41.95 2.44
N GLY A 446 -27.71 42.01 2.62
CA GLY A 446 -28.73 42.03 1.57
C GLY A 446 -28.46 42.99 0.39
N GLN A 447 -29.00 42.61 -0.77
CA GLN A 447 -29.00 43.42 -1.98
C GLN A 447 -29.66 44.79 -1.72
N ARG A 448 -28.86 45.84 -1.61
CA ARG A 448 -29.30 47.18 -2.03
C ARG A 448 -28.61 47.51 -3.34
N GLY A 449 -29.42 47.57 -4.40
CA GLY A 449 -29.00 48.02 -5.71
C GLY A 449 -28.36 49.40 -5.61
N CYS A 450 -27.18 49.54 -6.19
CA CYS A 450 -26.58 50.84 -6.43
C CYS A 450 -26.68 51.09 -7.94
N SER A 451 -27.85 51.58 -8.36
CA SER A 451 -27.97 52.32 -9.60
C SER A 451 -27.34 53.69 -9.35
N ARG A 452 -26.13 53.93 -9.87
CA ARG A 452 -25.59 55.28 -10.02
C ARG A 452 -25.53 55.59 -11.51
N HIS A 453 -26.56 56.29 -11.97
CA HIS A 453 -26.49 57.03 -13.23
C HIS A 453 -25.38 58.10 -13.14
N PRO A 454 -24.62 58.35 -14.21
CA PRO A 454 -23.79 59.54 -14.31
C PRO A 454 -24.70 60.75 -14.55
N ALA A 455 -24.71 61.69 -13.60
CA ALA A 455 -25.25 63.02 -13.84
C ALA A 455 -24.31 63.74 -14.83
N GLY A 456 -24.86 64.13 -15.99
CA GLY A 456 -24.17 64.95 -16.98
C GLY A 456 -23.83 66.32 -16.41
N ARG A 457 -22.64 66.81 -16.76
CA ARG A 457 -22.35 68.25 -16.79
C ARG A 457 -22.84 68.78 -18.13
N GLY A 458 -23.74 69.75 -18.06
CA GLY A 458 -24.26 70.61 -19.10
C GLY A 458 -25.04 71.70 -18.39
#